data_AF-A0A1B8EMD0-F1
#
_entry.id   AF-A0A1B8EMD0-F1
#
_cell.length_a   1.000
_cell.length_b   1.000
_cell.length_c   1.000
_cell.angle_alpha   90.00
_cell.angle_beta   90.00
_cell.angle_gamma   90.00
#
_symmetry.space_group_name_H-M   'P 1'
#
loop_
_entity.id
_entity.type
_entity.pdbx_description
1 polymer ?
#
loop_
_entity_poly.entity_id
_entity_poly.type
_entity_poly.pdbx_seq_one_letter_code
_entity_poly.pdbx_strand_id
1 'polypeptide(L)'
;MELAIRLGELDTASEVLSMALRLDGFGSSSGASLQDFLFVPGIYDVLPLLAKGGNESNPYFIEEQDADTLVKDIISAVDLRVTKGQQRRLPPREAGWDDLLERLAQGAWTVNSREYKGMGFESAADILFPPATEAEIEAVEKDHGELPADFKDMVRIANGYRGGRHFLAGGMTGIQDIAPSDSPLEEVEYDFYSRGLKENEGDYSGYILQIEPASECDGYIHFIIPPAMWKANGEESVKEGEYQYWYSASWSGLTIWNSVRDSIVEKVEYIEQLIEEGGREDDDYESDG
;
A
#
# COMPACT_ATOMS: atom_id res chain seq x y z
N MET A 1 43.35 -21.02 6.97
CA MET A 1 43.31 -19.71 7.66
C MET A 1 43.47 -19.85 9.16
N GLU A 2 42.54 -20.49 9.89
CA GLU A 2 42.60 -20.63 11.36
C GLU A 2 43.95 -21.17 11.89
N LEU A 3 44.51 -22.20 11.26
CA LEU A 3 45.80 -22.75 11.65
C LEU A 3 46.95 -21.72 11.54
N ALA A 4 46.94 -20.89 10.50
CA ALA A 4 47.95 -19.83 10.35
C ALA A 4 47.82 -18.77 11.45
N ILE A 5 46.59 -18.40 11.81
CA ILE A 5 46.32 -17.50 12.93
C ILE A 5 46.84 -18.07 14.25
N ARG A 6 46.56 -19.34 14.54
CA ARG A 6 47.02 -20.02 15.76
C ARG A 6 48.55 -20.12 15.84
N LEU A 7 49.23 -20.17 14.70
CA LEU A 7 50.69 -20.18 14.61
C LEU A 7 51.31 -18.77 14.67
N GLY A 8 50.49 -17.71 14.70
CA GLY A 8 50.96 -16.31 14.67
C GLY A 8 51.33 -15.80 13.28
N GLU A 9 51.07 -16.59 12.23
CA GLU A 9 51.39 -16.27 10.83
C GLU A 9 50.26 -15.44 10.19
N LEU A 10 50.08 -14.20 10.68
CA LEU A 10 48.93 -13.36 10.34
C LEU A 10 48.95 -12.87 8.88
N ASP A 11 50.12 -12.63 8.30
CA ASP A 11 50.24 -12.25 6.88
C ASP A 11 49.81 -13.41 5.97
N THR A 12 50.25 -14.63 6.27
CA THR A 12 49.79 -15.84 5.57
C THR A 12 48.30 -16.08 5.78
N ALA A 13 47.76 -15.79 6.97
CA ALA A 13 46.32 -15.86 7.20
C ALA A 13 45.54 -14.86 6.34
N SER A 14 46.07 -13.64 6.17
CA SER A 14 45.51 -12.58 5.32
C SER A 14 45.52 -12.97 3.84
N GLU A 15 46.62 -13.52 3.33
CA GLU A 15 46.72 -14.02 1.95
C GLU A 15 45.72 -15.16 1.68
N VAL A 16 45.59 -16.11 2.61
CA VAL A 16 44.62 -17.21 2.49
C VAL A 16 43.19 -16.67 2.49
N LEU A 17 42.88 -15.66 3.31
CA LEU A 17 41.57 -15.01 3.34
C LEU A 17 41.28 -14.26 2.03
N SER A 18 42.27 -13.51 1.52
CA SER A 18 42.19 -12.83 0.22
C SER A 18 41.83 -13.80 -0.91
N MET A 19 42.51 -14.96 -0.96
CA MET A 19 42.23 -16.00 -1.93
C MET A 19 40.81 -16.59 -1.77
N ALA A 20 40.39 -16.87 -0.54
CA ALA A 20 39.05 -17.41 -0.27
C ALA A 20 37.94 -16.44 -0.71
N LEU A 21 38.08 -15.15 -0.40
CA LEU A 21 37.11 -14.12 -0.82
C LEU A 21 37.00 -13.99 -2.35
N ARG A 22 38.07 -14.23 -3.09
CA ARG A 22 38.08 -14.18 -4.56
C ARG A 22 37.47 -15.42 -5.22
N LEU A 23 37.64 -16.59 -4.61
CA LEU A 23 37.18 -17.86 -5.17
C LEU A 23 35.72 -18.15 -4.83
N ASP A 24 35.35 -17.96 -3.56
CA ASP A 24 34.06 -18.41 -3.03
C ASP A 24 33.06 -17.27 -2.86
N GLY A 25 33.56 -16.02 -2.77
CA GLY A 25 32.77 -14.86 -2.40
C GLY A 25 32.04 -15.04 -1.06
N PHE A 26 31.03 -14.21 -0.81
CA PHE A 26 30.06 -14.44 0.28
C PHE A 26 28.84 -15.25 -0.19
N GLY A 27 29.04 -16.18 -1.12
CA GLY A 27 27.98 -16.96 -1.74
C GLY A 27 27.51 -18.13 -0.88
N SER A 28 26.20 -18.27 -0.67
CA SER A 28 25.63 -19.44 0.02
C SER A 28 25.81 -20.76 -0.76
N SER A 29 26.05 -20.70 -2.07
CA SER A 29 26.24 -21.85 -2.96
C SER A 29 27.64 -22.48 -2.93
N SER A 30 28.65 -21.79 -2.39
CA SER A 30 30.05 -22.25 -2.26
C SER A 30 30.37 -22.81 -0.87
N GLY A 31 29.43 -22.73 0.08
CA GLY A 31 29.59 -23.29 1.44
C GLY A 31 30.40 -22.42 2.42
N ALA A 32 30.74 -21.18 2.03
CA ALA A 32 31.41 -20.21 2.89
C ALA A 32 30.59 -18.93 2.98
N SER A 33 29.81 -18.78 4.05
CA SER A 33 29.11 -17.54 4.34
C SER A 33 30.06 -16.53 5.01
N LEU A 34 29.75 -15.23 4.92
CA LEU A 34 30.46 -14.18 5.67
C LEU A 34 30.57 -14.53 7.16
N GLN A 35 29.51 -15.15 7.71
CA GLN A 35 29.45 -15.57 9.10
C GLN A 35 30.53 -16.61 9.45
N ASP A 36 30.84 -17.53 8.54
CA ASP A 36 31.86 -18.57 8.76
C ASP A 36 33.28 -17.99 8.88
N PHE A 37 33.56 -16.91 8.14
CA PHE A 37 34.83 -16.19 8.24
C PHE A 37 34.92 -15.37 9.54
N LEU A 38 33.85 -14.65 9.89
CA LEU A 38 33.83 -13.79 11.08
C LEU A 38 33.90 -14.54 12.41
N PHE A 39 33.58 -15.84 12.42
CA PHE A 39 33.69 -16.68 13.61
C PHE A 39 35.04 -17.37 13.79
N VAL A 40 35.99 -17.20 12.86
CA VAL A 40 37.33 -17.77 13.05
C VAL A 40 38.04 -17.03 14.20
N PRO A 41 38.50 -17.73 15.26
CA PRO A 41 39.21 -17.08 16.36
C PRO A 41 40.45 -16.31 15.87
N GLY A 42 40.57 -15.04 16.26
CA GLY A 42 41.67 -14.15 15.85
C GLY A 42 41.51 -13.51 14.46
N ILE A 43 40.36 -13.68 13.79
CA ILE A 43 40.11 -13.07 12.47
C ILE A 43 40.20 -11.54 12.51
N TYR A 44 39.81 -10.90 13.62
CA TYR A 44 39.87 -9.44 13.78
C TYR A 44 41.30 -8.88 13.77
N ASP A 45 42.31 -9.71 14.02
CA ASP A 45 43.73 -9.32 13.89
C ASP A 45 44.22 -9.44 12.44
N VAL A 46 43.53 -10.24 11.62
CA VAL A 46 43.83 -10.48 10.20
C VAL A 46 43.13 -9.46 9.29
N LEU A 47 41.89 -9.07 9.60
CA LEU A 47 41.10 -8.13 8.79
C LEU A 47 41.82 -6.79 8.50
N PRO A 48 42.55 -6.16 9.46
CA PRO A 48 43.32 -4.95 9.17
C PRO A 48 44.47 -5.18 8.19
N LEU A 49 45.10 -6.36 8.20
CA LEU A 49 46.16 -6.72 7.25
C LEU A 49 45.58 -6.91 5.86
N LEU A 50 44.41 -7.53 5.76
CA LEU A 50 43.67 -7.67 4.51
C LEU A 50 43.29 -6.29 3.94
N ALA A 51 42.81 -5.38 4.80
CA ALA A 51 42.41 -4.03 4.41
C ALA A 51 43.59 -3.17 3.93
N LYS A 52 44.79 -3.33 4.51
CA LYS A 52 46.02 -2.64 4.05
C LYS A 52 46.37 -2.94 2.60
N GLY A 53 46.01 -4.12 2.11
CA GLY A 53 46.25 -4.52 0.73
C GLY A 53 45.24 -3.97 -0.28
N GLY A 54 44.23 -3.20 0.17
CA GLY A 54 43.26 -2.52 -0.69
C GLY A 54 42.52 -3.44 -1.66
N ASN A 55 42.16 -2.90 -2.82
CA ASN A 55 41.52 -3.64 -3.92
C ASN A 55 42.36 -4.83 -4.43
N GLU A 56 43.69 -4.78 -4.26
CA GLU A 56 44.59 -5.86 -4.67
C GLU A 56 44.57 -7.06 -3.73
N SER A 57 44.04 -6.92 -2.51
CA SER A 57 43.96 -8.01 -1.54
C SER A 57 42.53 -8.37 -1.16
N ASN A 58 41.57 -7.47 -1.33
CA ASN A 58 40.16 -7.75 -1.05
C ASN A 58 39.27 -7.27 -2.21
N PRO A 59 38.57 -8.17 -2.92
CA PRO A 59 37.65 -7.77 -3.99
C PRO A 59 36.43 -6.99 -3.48
N TYR A 60 36.18 -7.00 -2.16
CA TYR A 60 35.15 -6.23 -1.47
C TYR A 60 35.73 -5.04 -0.69
N PHE A 61 36.94 -4.58 -1.04
CA PHE A 61 37.50 -3.40 -0.39
C PHE A 61 36.64 -2.18 -0.72
N ILE A 62 36.34 -1.39 0.32
CA ILE A 62 35.58 -0.16 0.23
C ILE A 62 36.54 0.96 0.59
N GLU A 63 36.63 1.99 -0.24
CA GLU A 63 37.47 3.15 0.05
C GLU A 63 36.94 3.90 1.28
N GLU A 64 37.82 4.60 2.00
CA GLU A 64 37.48 5.27 3.24
C GLU A 64 36.30 6.26 3.08
N GLN A 65 36.22 6.96 1.95
CA GLN A 65 35.11 7.89 1.65
C GLN A 65 33.77 7.17 1.44
N ASP A 66 33.78 6.03 0.77
CA ASP A 66 32.58 5.22 0.55
C ASP A 66 32.15 4.55 1.86
N ALA A 67 33.11 4.09 2.67
CA ALA A 67 32.87 3.54 3.99
C ALA A 67 32.26 4.59 4.93
N ASP A 68 32.78 5.81 4.94
CA ASP A 68 32.22 6.93 5.70
C ASP A 68 30.80 7.26 5.28
N THR A 69 30.50 7.17 3.98
CA THR A 69 29.15 7.38 3.44
C THR A 69 28.21 6.28 3.92
N LEU A 70 28.60 5.01 3.79
CA LEU A 70 27.82 3.86 4.25
C LEU A 70 27.57 3.91 5.77
N VAL A 71 28.58 4.29 6.56
CA VAL A 71 28.43 4.45 8.01
C VAL A 71 27.43 5.54 8.33
N LYS A 72 27.49 6.70 7.65
CA LYS A 72 26.49 7.77 7.83
C LYS A 72 25.09 7.31 7.45
N ASP A 73 24.93 6.56 6.37
CA ASP A 73 23.63 6.04 5.94
C ASP A 73 23.06 5.05 6.95
N ILE A 74 23.90 4.14 7.47
CA ILE A 74 23.49 3.19 8.51
C ILE A 74 23.10 3.92 9.80
N ILE A 75 23.91 4.89 10.25
CA ILE A 75 23.60 5.69 11.44
C ILE A 75 22.28 6.43 11.23
N SER A 76 22.10 7.07 10.07
CA SER A 76 20.87 7.79 9.73
C SER A 76 19.66 6.87 9.72
N ALA A 77 19.78 5.65 9.17
CA ALA A 77 18.71 4.66 9.17
C ALA A 77 18.39 4.14 10.59
N VAL A 78 19.40 3.97 11.44
CA VAL A 78 19.23 3.60 12.85
C VAL A 78 18.56 4.74 13.62
N ASP A 79 19.02 5.98 13.46
CA ASP A 79 18.42 7.16 14.08
C ASP A 79 16.97 7.33 13.63
N LEU A 80 16.69 7.11 12.35
CA LEU A 80 15.33 7.11 11.81
C LEU A 80 14.48 6.03 12.49
N ARG A 81 15.02 4.82 12.69
CA ARG A 81 14.30 3.75 13.40
C ARG A 81 14.07 4.05 14.87
N VAL A 82 15.05 4.66 15.55
CA VAL A 82 14.95 5.05 16.96
C VAL A 82 13.92 6.17 17.14
N THR A 83 13.88 7.13 16.22
CA THR A 83 13.01 8.30 16.32
C THR A 83 11.60 8.07 15.76
N LYS A 84 11.47 7.25 14.71
CA LYS A 84 10.22 7.04 13.96
C LYS A 84 9.71 5.60 13.96
N GLY A 85 10.37 4.69 14.70
CA GLY A 85 9.95 3.29 14.79
C GLY A 85 10.31 2.44 13.55
N GLN A 86 9.77 1.22 13.51
CA GLN A 86 9.99 0.27 12.41
C GLN A 86 9.39 0.80 11.11
N GLN A 87 10.24 1.05 10.11
CA GLN A 87 9.82 1.61 8.82
C GLN A 87 9.13 0.58 7.91
N ARG A 88 9.11 -0.71 8.27
CA ARG A 88 8.26 -1.69 7.58
C ARG A 88 6.82 -1.39 7.98
N ARG A 89 6.13 -0.62 7.15
CA ARG A 89 4.68 -0.45 7.23
C ARG A 89 4.03 -1.84 7.21
N LEU A 90 2.95 -1.99 7.96
CA LEU A 90 2.17 -3.22 7.95
C LEU A 90 1.65 -3.48 6.53
N PRO A 91 1.41 -4.73 6.12
CA PRO A 91 0.67 -4.98 4.89
C PRO A 91 -0.64 -4.18 4.89
N PRO A 92 -1.13 -3.65 3.74
CA PRO A 92 -2.32 -2.81 3.70
C PRO A 92 -3.53 -3.40 4.45
N ARG A 93 -3.75 -4.73 4.34
CA ARG A 93 -4.80 -5.44 5.10
C ARG A 93 -4.70 -5.28 6.62
N GLU A 94 -3.49 -5.21 7.16
CA GLU A 94 -3.20 -5.10 8.60
C GLU A 94 -3.04 -3.65 9.07
N ALA A 95 -2.94 -2.69 8.14
CA ALA A 95 -2.73 -1.27 8.45
C ALA A 95 -3.99 -0.60 9.04
N GLY A 96 -3.80 0.32 9.98
CA GLY A 96 -4.90 1.16 10.49
C GLY A 96 -5.42 2.12 9.40
N TRP A 97 -6.62 2.69 9.61
CA TRP A 97 -7.21 3.61 8.64
C TRP A 97 -6.36 4.84 8.35
N ASP A 98 -5.74 5.44 9.38
CA ASP A 98 -4.85 6.60 9.20
C ASP A 98 -3.69 6.29 8.24
N ASP A 99 -3.00 5.16 8.47
CA ASP A 99 -1.88 4.71 7.62
C ASP A 99 -2.37 4.35 6.22
N LEU A 100 -3.51 3.67 6.09
CA LEU A 100 -4.08 3.32 4.78
C LEU A 100 -4.40 4.55 3.93
N LEU A 101 -5.06 5.56 4.52
CA LEU A 101 -5.44 6.77 3.80
C LEU A 101 -4.22 7.65 3.49
N GLU A 102 -3.26 7.74 4.41
CA GLU A 102 -1.98 8.40 4.14
C GLU A 102 -1.24 7.74 2.96
N ARG A 103 -1.19 6.41 2.92
CA ARG A 103 -0.56 5.64 1.86
C ARG A 103 -1.28 5.79 0.53
N LEU A 104 -2.61 5.75 0.54
CA LEU A 104 -3.42 6.01 -0.65
C LEU A 104 -3.07 7.39 -1.22
N ALA A 105 -3.07 8.44 -0.40
CA ALA A 105 -2.79 9.80 -0.84
C ALA A 105 -1.34 9.99 -1.33
N GLN A 106 -0.36 9.55 -0.54
CA GLN A 106 1.07 9.65 -0.91
C GLN A 106 1.39 8.86 -2.17
N GLY A 107 0.87 7.63 -2.26
CA GLY A 107 1.09 6.76 -3.39
C GLY A 107 0.42 7.30 -4.65
N ALA A 108 -0.85 7.70 -4.57
CA ALA A 108 -1.59 8.31 -5.66
C ALA A 108 -0.87 9.55 -6.21
N TRP A 109 -0.41 10.43 -5.33
CA TRP A 109 0.40 11.58 -5.74
C TRP A 109 1.70 11.18 -6.44
N THR A 110 2.35 10.11 -5.97
CA THR A 110 3.61 9.64 -6.54
C THR A 110 3.44 9.13 -7.97
N VAL A 111 2.40 8.32 -8.21
CA VAL A 111 2.18 7.65 -9.52
C VAL A 111 1.40 8.50 -10.52
N ASN A 112 0.66 9.52 -10.06
CA ASN A 112 -0.20 10.33 -10.94
C ASN A 112 -0.09 11.85 -10.67
N SER A 113 1.10 12.33 -10.29
CA SER A 113 1.30 13.74 -9.91
C SER A 113 0.91 14.75 -11.01
N ARG A 114 1.04 14.37 -12.29
CA ARG A 114 0.78 15.26 -13.42
C ARG A 114 -0.70 15.58 -13.54
N GLU A 115 -1.56 14.57 -13.45
CA GLU A 115 -3.00 14.78 -13.52
C GLU A 115 -3.50 15.58 -12.32
N TYR A 116 -3.06 15.22 -11.10
CA TYR A 116 -3.42 15.97 -9.90
C TYR A 116 -3.01 17.45 -9.95
N LYS A 117 -1.83 17.76 -10.49
CA LYS A 117 -1.43 19.16 -10.74
C LYS A 117 -2.30 19.83 -11.80
N GLY A 118 -2.72 19.10 -12.83
CA GLY A 118 -3.67 19.56 -13.84
C GLY A 118 -5.05 19.89 -13.25
N MET A 119 -5.44 19.17 -12.19
CA MET A 119 -6.65 19.43 -11.39
C MET A 119 -6.48 20.57 -10.37
N GLY A 120 -5.26 21.09 -10.20
CA GLY A 120 -4.96 22.21 -9.30
C GLY A 120 -4.52 21.82 -7.89
N PHE A 121 -4.14 20.57 -7.64
CA PHE A 121 -3.58 20.15 -6.35
C PHE A 121 -2.08 20.43 -6.26
N GLU A 122 -1.64 20.78 -5.05
CA GLU A 122 -0.25 21.14 -4.77
C GLU A 122 0.50 19.99 -4.09
N SER A 123 -0.22 19.09 -3.43
CA SER A 123 0.36 18.01 -2.63
C SER A 123 -0.54 16.79 -2.48
N ALA A 124 0.03 15.70 -1.98
CA ALA A 124 -0.72 14.49 -1.59
C ALA A 124 -1.81 14.78 -0.55
N ALA A 125 -1.62 15.77 0.34
CA ALA A 125 -2.61 16.10 1.36
C ALA A 125 -3.93 16.61 0.75
N ASP A 126 -3.89 17.20 -0.45
CA ASP A 126 -5.06 17.71 -1.15
C ASP A 126 -5.92 16.58 -1.75
N ILE A 127 -5.41 15.34 -1.78
CA ILE A 127 -6.15 14.18 -2.28
C ILE A 127 -7.24 13.75 -1.30
N LEU A 128 -7.00 13.86 0.00
CA LEU A 128 -7.99 13.50 1.02
C LEU A 128 -8.95 14.65 1.29
N PHE A 129 -10.22 14.35 1.49
CA PHE A 129 -11.16 15.34 1.99
C PHE A 129 -10.96 15.54 3.51
N PRO A 130 -11.32 16.72 4.05
CA PRO A 130 -11.39 16.91 5.49
C PRO A 130 -12.26 15.82 6.15
N PRO A 131 -11.93 15.38 7.38
CA PRO A 131 -12.76 14.42 8.09
C PRO A 131 -14.16 14.96 8.38
N ALA A 132 -15.15 14.06 8.32
CA ALA A 132 -16.52 14.33 8.71
C ALA A 132 -16.65 14.35 10.24
N THR A 133 -17.51 15.23 10.74
CA THR A 133 -17.89 15.30 12.15
C THR A 133 -18.97 14.26 12.47
N GLU A 134 -19.06 13.82 13.73
CA GLU A 134 -20.16 12.91 14.14
C GLU A 134 -21.54 13.52 13.87
N ALA A 135 -21.70 14.83 13.96
CA ALA A 135 -22.96 15.49 13.67
C ALA A 135 -23.36 15.40 12.18
N GLU A 136 -22.39 15.45 11.26
CA GLU A 136 -22.64 15.26 9.83
C GLU A 136 -22.98 13.80 9.53
N ILE A 137 -22.26 12.85 10.15
CA ILE A 137 -22.56 11.41 10.02
C ILE A 137 -23.97 11.11 10.54
N GLU A 138 -24.33 11.60 11.73
CA GLU A 138 -25.66 11.43 12.32
C GLU A 138 -26.77 12.04 11.46
N ALA A 139 -26.52 13.19 10.84
CA ALA A 139 -27.48 13.85 9.95
C ALA A 139 -27.75 12.99 8.71
N VAL A 140 -26.70 12.45 8.09
CA VAL A 140 -26.82 11.54 6.94
C VAL A 140 -27.52 10.24 7.34
N GLU A 141 -27.17 9.64 8.48
CA GLU A 141 -27.84 8.41 8.95
C GLU A 141 -29.33 8.62 9.25
N LYS A 142 -29.71 9.83 9.67
CA LYS A 142 -31.11 10.20 9.88
C LYS A 142 -31.89 10.28 8.56
N ASP A 143 -31.27 10.77 7.50
CA ASP A 143 -31.90 10.98 6.21
C ASP A 143 -31.87 9.71 5.33
N HIS A 144 -30.85 8.87 5.49
CA HIS A 144 -30.51 7.77 4.58
C HIS A 144 -30.31 6.41 5.26
N GLY A 145 -30.58 6.32 6.56
CA GLY A 145 -30.40 5.09 7.35
C GLY A 145 -28.97 4.85 7.81
N GLU A 146 -28.80 3.84 8.67
CA GLU A 146 -27.48 3.47 9.21
C GLU A 146 -26.45 3.24 8.10
N LEU A 147 -25.26 3.83 8.22
CA LEU A 147 -24.15 3.64 7.30
C LEU A 147 -23.25 2.48 7.75
N PRO A 148 -22.52 1.81 6.83
CA PRO A 148 -21.52 0.80 7.18
C PRO A 148 -20.50 1.32 8.20
N ALA A 149 -20.13 0.47 9.17
CA ALA A 149 -19.22 0.87 10.24
C ALA A 149 -17.81 1.24 9.73
N ASP A 150 -17.30 0.46 8.77
CA ASP A 150 -15.99 0.70 8.17
C ASP A 150 -15.97 1.98 7.33
N PHE A 151 -17.07 2.29 6.64
CA PHE A 151 -17.25 3.56 5.94
C PHE A 151 -17.28 4.74 6.92
N LYS A 152 -18.00 4.61 8.04
CA LYS A 152 -17.99 5.62 9.11
C LYS A 152 -16.59 5.85 9.68
N ASP A 153 -15.84 4.77 9.90
CA ASP A 153 -14.46 4.86 10.40
C ASP A 153 -13.53 5.57 9.40
N MET A 154 -13.71 5.33 8.09
CA MET A 154 -13.00 6.05 7.04
C MET A 154 -13.35 7.55 7.07
N VAL A 155 -14.63 7.91 7.04
CA VAL A 155 -15.05 9.32 6.91
C VAL A 155 -14.69 10.17 8.13
N ARG A 156 -14.54 9.56 9.31
CA ARG A 156 -13.98 10.22 10.51
C ARG A 156 -12.53 10.66 10.37
N ILE A 157 -11.79 10.08 9.43
CA ILE A 157 -10.38 10.40 9.16
C ILE A 157 -10.27 11.25 7.90
N ALA A 158 -10.96 10.85 6.83
CA ALA A 158 -11.10 11.62 5.61
C ALA A 158 -12.45 11.34 4.97
N ASN A 159 -13.25 12.38 4.72
CA ASN A 159 -14.59 12.25 4.14
C ASN A 159 -14.54 11.93 2.62
N GLY A 160 -13.84 10.86 2.27
CA GLY A 160 -13.53 10.50 0.89
C GLY A 160 -12.13 10.92 0.42
N TYR A 161 -11.87 10.70 -0.86
CA TYR A 161 -10.58 10.99 -1.50
C TYR A 161 -10.79 11.31 -2.99
N ARG A 162 -9.81 11.96 -3.61
CA ARG A 162 -9.83 12.39 -5.01
C ARG A 162 -9.04 11.45 -5.91
N GLY A 163 -9.67 10.90 -6.94
CA GLY A 163 -9.03 10.14 -8.00
C GLY A 163 -8.71 11.01 -9.22
N GLY A 164 -8.19 10.38 -10.27
CA GLY A 164 -8.07 10.96 -11.61
C GLY A 164 -9.22 10.52 -12.52
N ARG A 165 -9.16 10.87 -13.80
CA ARG A 165 -10.23 10.62 -14.78
C ARG A 165 -10.53 9.13 -14.96
N HIS A 166 -9.49 8.32 -15.06
CA HIS A 166 -9.62 6.85 -15.06
C HIS A 166 -8.94 6.22 -13.83
N PHE A 167 -8.18 7.03 -13.09
CA PHE A 167 -7.41 6.57 -11.94
C PHE A 167 -8.27 6.58 -10.66
N LEU A 168 -8.32 5.45 -9.97
CA LEU A 168 -9.12 5.24 -8.75
C LEU A 168 -10.61 5.57 -8.91
N ALA A 169 -11.13 5.46 -10.14
CA ALA A 169 -12.52 5.75 -10.51
C ALA A 169 -13.00 7.16 -10.10
N GLY A 170 -12.16 8.19 -10.22
CA GLY A 170 -12.51 9.56 -9.81
C GLY A 170 -12.44 9.83 -8.30
N GLY A 171 -12.32 8.78 -7.49
CA GLY A 171 -12.40 8.86 -6.03
C GLY A 171 -13.82 9.15 -5.54
N MET A 172 -14.04 9.10 -4.23
CA MET A 172 -15.38 9.24 -3.64
C MET A 172 -15.50 10.50 -2.77
N THR A 173 -16.68 11.12 -2.75
CA THR A 173 -17.02 12.30 -1.93
C THR A 173 -17.44 11.98 -0.49
N GLY A 174 -17.35 10.71 -0.09
CA GLY A 174 -17.73 10.26 1.25
C GLY A 174 -19.22 10.49 1.52
N ILE A 175 -19.55 11.13 2.64
CA ILE A 175 -20.94 11.44 3.01
C ILE A 175 -21.44 12.79 2.48
N GLN A 176 -20.58 13.59 1.82
CA GLN A 176 -20.97 14.94 1.41
C GLN A 176 -22.02 14.92 0.28
N ASP A 177 -21.85 14.01 -0.67
CA ASP A 177 -22.72 13.86 -1.85
C ASP A 177 -23.21 12.41 -1.95
N ILE A 178 -23.73 11.89 -0.82
CA ILE A 178 -24.37 10.57 -0.74
C ILE A 178 -25.89 10.72 -0.79
N ALA A 179 -26.56 9.90 -1.58
CA ALA A 179 -28.01 9.90 -1.71
C ALA A 179 -28.53 8.51 -2.10
N PRO A 180 -29.83 8.21 -1.91
CA PRO A 180 -30.44 7.03 -2.54
C PRO A 180 -30.27 7.10 -4.06
N SER A 181 -29.80 6.00 -4.65
CA SER A 181 -29.73 5.86 -6.11
C SER A 181 -31.12 5.86 -6.72
N ASP A 182 -31.21 6.39 -7.95
CA ASP A 182 -32.42 6.25 -8.78
C ASP A 182 -32.67 4.79 -9.18
N SER A 183 -31.62 3.95 -9.19
CA SER A 183 -31.71 2.51 -9.41
C SER A 183 -31.98 1.78 -8.08
N PRO A 184 -33.05 0.99 -7.97
CA PRO A 184 -33.33 0.20 -6.78
C PRO A 184 -32.37 -0.98 -6.63
N LEU A 185 -32.39 -1.62 -5.45
CA LEU A 185 -31.58 -2.82 -5.18
C LEU A 185 -31.88 -3.97 -6.16
N GLU A 186 -33.13 -4.09 -6.62
CA GLU A 186 -33.57 -5.09 -7.61
C GLU A 186 -32.74 -5.03 -8.91
N GLU A 187 -32.28 -3.86 -9.34
CA GLU A 187 -31.53 -3.73 -10.60
C GLU A 187 -30.13 -4.37 -10.54
N VAL A 188 -29.59 -4.60 -9.33
CA VAL A 188 -28.24 -5.16 -9.14
C VAL A 188 -28.26 -6.53 -8.46
N GLU A 189 -29.43 -7.10 -8.18
CA GLU A 189 -29.59 -8.30 -7.35
C GLU A 189 -28.77 -9.51 -7.86
N TYR A 190 -28.75 -9.71 -9.18
CA TYR A 190 -28.06 -10.83 -9.83
C TYR A 190 -26.56 -10.81 -9.60
N ASP A 191 -25.96 -9.62 -9.49
CA ASP A 191 -24.52 -9.46 -9.23
C ASP A 191 -24.14 -9.86 -7.78
N PHE A 192 -25.15 -9.91 -6.89
CA PHE A 192 -24.95 -10.09 -5.45
C PHE A 192 -25.52 -11.40 -4.89
N TYR A 193 -26.19 -12.24 -5.68
CA TYR A 193 -26.65 -13.58 -5.24
C TYR A 193 -25.49 -14.44 -4.72
N SER A 194 -24.41 -14.53 -5.49
CA SER A 194 -23.19 -15.27 -5.10
C SER A 194 -22.48 -14.69 -3.86
N ARG A 195 -22.87 -13.50 -3.44
CA ARG A 195 -22.32 -12.75 -2.31
C ARG A 195 -23.26 -12.72 -1.10
N GLY A 196 -24.39 -13.41 -1.16
CA GLY A 196 -25.27 -13.64 -0.03
C GLY A 196 -26.63 -12.93 -0.10
N LEU A 197 -27.02 -12.35 -1.23
CA LEU A 197 -28.43 -11.99 -1.45
C LEU A 197 -29.28 -13.24 -1.75
N LYS A 198 -30.52 -13.25 -1.26
CA LYS A 198 -31.45 -14.39 -1.39
C LYS A 198 -31.93 -14.62 -2.83
N GLU A 199 -31.74 -15.80 -3.39
CA GLU A 199 -32.29 -16.16 -4.72
C GLU A 199 -33.81 -16.45 -4.67
N ASN A 200 -34.64 -15.47 -4.30
CA ASN A 200 -36.10 -15.62 -4.31
C ASN A 200 -36.72 -14.88 -5.50
N GLU A 201 -37.62 -15.54 -6.23
CA GLU A 201 -38.46 -14.92 -7.25
C GLU A 201 -39.45 -13.93 -6.60
N GLY A 202 -39.07 -12.65 -6.46
CA GLY A 202 -39.97 -11.52 -6.19
C GLY A 202 -39.56 -10.52 -5.10
N ASP A 203 -39.74 -9.24 -5.45
CA ASP A 203 -39.77 -7.97 -4.68
C ASP A 203 -38.60 -7.70 -3.72
N TYR A 204 -37.40 -7.52 -4.30
CA TYR A 204 -36.32 -6.79 -3.63
C TYR A 204 -36.75 -5.34 -3.40
N SER A 205 -37.48 -5.10 -2.31
CA SER A 205 -37.83 -3.75 -1.88
C SER A 205 -36.64 -3.14 -1.15
N GLY A 206 -36.09 -2.06 -1.70
CA GLY A 206 -34.98 -1.36 -1.08
C GLY A 206 -34.28 -0.39 -2.03
N TYR A 207 -33.47 0.48 -1.44
CA TYR A 207 -32.60 1.39 -2.17
C TYR A 207 -31.15 1.00 -1.93
N ILE A 208 -30.30 1.43 -2.85
CA ILE A 208 -28.85 1.47 -2.66
C ILE A 208 -28.46 2.94 -2.48
N LEU A 209 -27.35 3.20 -1.81
CA LEU A 209 -26.80 4.55 -1.73
C LEU A 209 -25.80 4.73 -2.87
N GLN A 210 -25.93 5.85 -3.56
CA GLN A 210 -24.99 6.37 -4.53
C GLN A 210 -24.12 7.42 -3.84
N ILE A 211 -22.82 7.40 -4.15
CA ILE A 211 -21.83 8.39 -3.73
C ILE A 211 -21.25 8.99 -5.01
N GLU A 212 -21.31 10.31 -5.12
CA GLU A 212 -20.76 11.00 -6.29
C GLU A 212 -19.23 10.86 -6.34
N PRO A 213 -18.66 10.75 -7.55
CA PRO A 213 -17.23 10.77 -7.72
C PRO A 213 -16.67 12.15 -7.35
N ALA A 214 -15.45 12.17 -6.80
CA ALA A 214 -14.82 13.41 -6.36
C ALA A 214 -14.25 14.26 -7.50
N SER A 215 -14.13 13.69 -8.70
CA SER A 215 -13.56 14.31 -9.90
C SER A 215 -14.29 13.85 -11.16
N GLU A 216 -14.18 14.58 -12.28
CA GLU A 216 -14.65 14.09 -13.57
C GLU A 216 -13.94 12.77 -13.88
N CYS A 217 -14.71 11.70 -14.08
CA CYS A 217 -14.17 10.35 -14.14
C CYS A 217 -14.88 9.48 -15.17
N ASP A 218 -15.20 10.06 -16.32
CA ASP A 218 -15.80 9.36 -17.46
C ASP A 218 -17.05 8.54 -17.08
N GLY A 219 -17.82 9.02 -16.10
CA GLY A 219 -19.08 8.41 -15.66
C GLY A 219 -18.96 7.27 -14.66
N TYR A 220 -17.82 7.08 -13.98
CA TYR A 220 -17.78 6.25 -12.78
C TYR A 220 -18.69 6.80 -11.67
N ILE A 221 -19.44 5.91 -11.02
CA ILE A 221 -20.28 6.19 -9.85
C ILE A 221 -20.02 5.12 -8.79
N HIS A 222 -20.04 5.53 -7.52
CA HIS A 222 -19.81 4.65 -6.38
C HIS A 222 -21.12 4.29 -5.70
N PHE A 223 -21.22 3.07 -5.18
CA PHE A 223 -22.44 2.58 -4.56
C PHE A 223 -22.16 1.74 -3.31
N ILE A 224 -23.11 1.77 -2.39
CA ILE A 224 -23.13 0.99 -1.14
C ILE A 224 -24.52 0.43 -0.92
N ILE A 225 -24.63 -0.85 -0.53
CA ILE A 225 -25.88 -1.39 0.00
C ILE A 225 -25.98 -1.04 1.49
N PRO A 226 -27.02 -0.28 1.92
CA PRO A 226 -27.18 0.04 3.33
C PRO A 226 -27.28 -1.22 4.21
N PRO A 227 -26.71 -1.21 5.43
CA PRO A 227 -26.83 -2.28 6.41
C PRO A 227 -28.25 -2.83 6.59
N ALA A 228 -29.25 -1.95 6.68
CA ALA A 228 -30.64 -2.36 6.81
C ALA A 228 -31.15 -3.12 5.58
N MET A 229 -30.78 -2.68 4.38
CA MET A 229 -31.17 -3.30 3.11
C MET A 229 -30.46 -4.64 2.92
N TRP A 230 -29.17 -4.71 3.25
CA TRP A 230 -28.40 -5.94 3.18
C TRP A 230 -28.94 -7.00 4.15
N LYS A 231 -29.26 -6.63 5.40
CA LYS A 231 -29.86 -7.54 6.40
C LYS A 231 -31.26 -8.00 6.02
N ALA A 232 -32.07 -7.13 5.41
CA ALA A 232 -33.43 -7.48 5.00
C ALA A 232 -33.45 -8.48 3.83
N ASN A 233 -32.53 -8.31 2.87
CA ASN A 233 -32.52 -9.04 1.61
C ASN A 233 -31.47 -10.18 1.55
N GLY A 234 -30.54 -10.21 2.49
CA GLY A 234 -29.47 -11.21 2.58
C GLY A 234 -29.87 -12.52 3.25
N GLU A 235 -29.10 -13.57 3.01
CA GLU A 235 -29.19 -14.87 3.68
C GLU A 235 -28.89 -14.76 5.19
N GLU A 236 -29.40 -15.70 6.00
CA GLU A 236 -29.17 -15.70 7.47
C GLU A 236 -27.67 -15.78 7.85
N SER A 237 -26.81 -16.18 6.91
CA SER A 237 -25.36 -16.33 7.06
C SER A 237 -24.56 -15.03 6.87
N VAL A 238 -25.19 -13.92 6.53
CA VAL A 238 -24.52 -12.63 6.30
C VAL A 238 -23.81 -12.17 7.59
N LYS A 239 -22.49 -11.95 7.52
CA LYS A 239 -21.73 -11.46 8.66
C LYS A 239 -21.93 -9.96 8.85
N GLU A 240 -21.97 -9.55 10.10
CA GLU A 240 -21.92 -8.14 10.48
C GLU A 240 -20.59 -7.52 9.99
N GLY A 241 -20.65 -6.42 9.24
CA GLY A 241 -19.48 -5.78 8.63
C GLY A 241 -19.22 -6.12 7.15
N GLU A 242 -19.90 -7.13 6.57
CA GLU A 242 -19.85 -7.40 5.13
C GLU A 242 -20.93 -6.56 4.43
N TYR A 243 -20.58 -5.33 4.05
CA TYR A 243 -21.46 -4.42 3.31
C TYR A 243 -20.89 -4.20 1.92
N GLN A 244 -21.64 -4.59 0.89
CA GLN A 244 -21.12 -4.55 -0.46
C GLN A 244 -20.95 -3.10 -0.92
N TYR A 245 -19.74 -2.80 -1.37
CA TYR A 245 -19.35 -1.55 -2.00
C TYR A 245 -18.89 -1.86 -3.43
N TRP A 246 -19.28 -1.03 -4.38
CA TRP A 246 -18.81 -1.16 -5.76
C TRP A 246 -18.73 0.20 -6.44
N TYR A 247 -18.06 0.22 -7.58
CA TYR A 247 -18.27 1.27 -8.56
C TYR A 247 -18.56 0.65 -9.92
N SER A 248 -19.16 1.45 -10.79
CA SER A 248 -19.35 1.11 -12.21
C SER A 248 -19.41 2.39 -13.04
N ALA A 249 -19.21 2.24 -14.35
CA ALA A 249 -19.57 3.25 -15.35
C ALA A 249 -20.45 2.58 -16.42
N SER A 250 -21.20 3.35 -17.20
CA SER A 250 -22.10 2.77 -18.23
C SER A 250 -21.38 1.91 -19.28
N TRP A 251 -20.08 2.14 -19.46
CA TRP A 251 -19.21 1.41 -20.38
C TRP A 251 -18.30 0.37 -19.70
N SER A 252 -18.33 0.27 -18.36
CA SER A 252 -17.53 -0.69 -17.59
C SER A 252 -18.42 -1.62 -16.75
N GLY A 253 -17.92 -2.82 -16.45
CA GLY A 253 -18.60 -3.73 -15.53
C GLY A 253 -18.56 -3.23 -14.08
N LEU A 254 -19.27 -3.92 -13.19
CA LEU A 254 -19.20 -3.65 -11.75
C LEU A 254 -17.87 -4.16 -11.20
N THR A 255 -17.18 -3.32 -10.42
CA THR A 255 -16.05 -3.75 -9.59
C THR A 255 -16.49 -3.78 -8.14
N ILE A 256 -16.55 -4.97 -7.53
CA ILE A 256 -17.29 -5.22 -6.29
C ILE A 256 -16.38 -5.70 -5.16
N TRP A 257 -16.48 -5.05 -4.00
CA TRP A 257 -15.79 -5.37 -2.75
C TRP A 257 -16.77 -5.74 -1.63
N ASN A 258 -16.29 -6.50 -0.65
CA ASN A 258 -17.10 -6.90 0.51
C ASN A 258 -17.26 -5.79 1.55
N SER A 259 -16.48 -4.71 1.43
CA SER A 259 -16.47 -3.56 2.33
C SER A 259 -15.80 -2.36 1.64
N VAL A 260 -16.03 -1.15 2.17
CA VAL A 260 -15.30 0.04 1.70
C VAL A 260 -13.82 -0.12 1.99
N ARG A 261 -13.49 -0.69 3.16
CA ARG A 261 -12.11 -0.99 3.55
C ARG A 261 -11.38 -1.89 2.55
N ASP A 262 -11.99 -2.98 2.10
CA ASP A 262 -11.39 -3.86 1.11
C ASP A 262 -11.06 -3.10 -0.18
N SER A 263 -11.94 -2.19 -0.58
CA SER A 263 -11.71 -1.35 -1.76
C SER A 263 -10.52 -0.39 -1.61
N ILE A 264 -10.28 0.12 -0.40
CA ILE A 264 -9.16 1.02 -0.11
C ILE A 264 -7.86 0.22 -0.02
N VAL A 265 -7.89 -0.94 0.63
CA VAL A 265 -6.77 -1.89 0.70
C VAL A 265 -6.30 -2.25 -0.71
N GLU A 266 -7.20 -2.67 -1.59
CA GLU A 266 -6.84 -3.06 -2.96
C GLU A 266 -6.25 -1.89 -3.76
N LYS A 267 -6.79 -0.68 -3.61
CA LYS A 267 -6.24 0.52 -4.24
C LYS A 267 -4.84 0.84 -3.73
N VAL A 268 -4.60 0.71 -2.43
CA VAL A 268 -3.25 0.90 -1.86
C VAL A 268 -2.29 -0.17 -2.37
N GLU A 269 -2.70 -1.44 -2.37
CA GLU A 269 -1.89 -2.55 -2.90
C GLU A 269 -1.52 -2.32 -4.38
N TYR A 270 -2.48 -1.91 -5.20
CA TYR A 270 -2.27 -1.56 -6.60
C TYR A 270 -1.25 -0.42 -6.78
N ILE A 271 -1.44 0.68 -6.06
CA ILE A 271 -0.54 1.85 -6.14
C ILE A 271 0.87 1.49 -5.67
N GLU A 272 0.99 0.76 -4.56
CA GLU A 272 2.30 0.35 -4.03
C GLU A 272 3.02 -0.59 -5.00
N GLN A 273 2.29 -1.50 -5.66
CA GLN A 273 2.85 -2.35 -6.70
C GLN A 273 3.35 -1.52 -7.90
N LEU A 274 2.58 -0.54 -8.37
CA LEU A 274 3.01 0.35 -9.45
C LEU A 274 4.31 1.09 -9.10
N ILE A 275 4.42 1.59 -7.87
CA ILE A 275 5.62 2.26 -7.37
C ILE A 275 6.81 1.29 -7.35
N GLU A 276 6.63 0.07 -6.86
CA GLU A 276 7.68 -0.96 -6.83
C GLU A 276 8.19 -1.34 -8.22
N GLU A 277 7.28 -1.38 -9.19
CA GLU A 277 7.59 -1.67 -10.60
C GLU A 277 8.18 -0.45 -11.34
N GLY A 278 8.21 0.73 -10.71
CA GLY A 278 8.66 1.98 -11.31
C GLY A 278 7.71 2.53 -12.37
N GLY A 279 6.46 2.05 -12.39
CA GLY A 279 5.41 2.50 -13.29
C GLY A 279 4.76 3.81 -12.82
N ARG A 280 4.11 4.51 -13.75
CA ARG A 280 3.31 5.70 -13.46
C ARG A 280 2.02 5.64 -14.27
N GLU A 281 0.96 6.20 -13.71
CA GLU A 281 -0.33 6.33 -14.40
C GLU A 281 -0.33 7.50 -15.40
N ASP A 282 0.54 8.48 -15.18
CA ASP A 282 0.67 9.64 -16.08
C ASP A 282 1.52 9.38 -17.35
N ASP A 283 2.10 8.18 -17.50
CA ASP A 283 2.93 7.79 -18.65
C ASP A 283 2.10 7.51 -19.92
N ASP A 284 0.83 7.09 -19.79
CA ASP A 284 -0.04 6.78 -20.93
C ASP A 284 -0.55 8.02 -21.69
N TYR A 285 -0.32 9.23 -21.17
CA TYR A 285 -0.68 10.49 -21.85
C TYR A 285 0.28 10.89 -22.98
N GLU A 286 1.37 10.16 -23.24
CA GLU A 286 2.30 10.44 -24.34
C GLU A 286 1.89 9.85 -25.70
N SER A 287 0.83 9.04 -25.79
CA SER A 287 0.43 8.41 -27.07
C SER A 287 -0.54 9.23 -27.94
N ASP A 288 -1.12 10.33 -27.44
CA ASP A 288 -2.17 11.09 -28.15
C ASP A 288 -1.76 12.53 -28.53
N GLY A 289 -0.45 12.76 -28.76
CA GLY A 289 0.11 14.04 -29.23
C GLY A 289 0.32 14.12 -30.74
#